data_AF-Q2LW26-F1
#
_entry.id   AF-Q2LW26-F1
#
_cell.length_a   1.000
_cell.length_b   1.000
_cell.length_c   1.000
_cell.angle_alpha   90.00
_cell.angle_beta   90.00
_cell.angle_gamma   90.00
#
_symmetry.space_group_name_H-M   'P 1'
#
loop_
_entity.id
_entity.type
_entity.pdbx_description
1 polymer ?
#
loop_
_entity_poly.entity_id
_entity_poly.type
_entity_poly.pdbx_seq_one_letter_code
_entity_poly.pdbx_strand_id
1 'polypeptide(L)'
;MNKTKRKREMILNLTEQQRDYIKITYNYNRYEVNFGEKDPIHREYYSALDLINEFAENEIEKADFDDEAHHMYIVELESFAENMEHFNC
;
A
#
# COMPACT_ATOMS: atom_id res chain seq x y z
N MET A 1 22.51 -11.42 -19.90
CA MET A 1 21.83 -10.09 -19.86
C MET A 1 21.22 -9.92 -18.48
N ASN A 2 21.94 -9.27 -17.58
CA ASN A 2 21.49 -9.04 -16.20
C ASN A 2 20.50 -7.89 -16.19
N LYS A 3 19.20 -8.19 -16.18
CA LYS A 3 18.18 -7.23 -15.77
C LYS A 3 17.91 -7.39 -14.28
N THR A 4 18.92 -7.12 -13.46
CA THR A 4 18.67 -6.76 -12.06
C THR A 4 18.04 -5.37 -12.13
N LYS A 5 16.70 -5.32 -12.31
CA LYS A 5 15.92 -4.12 -12.04
C LYS A 5 16.29 -3.74 -10.61
N ARG A 6 17.08 -2.68 -10.45
CA ARG A 6 17.33 -2.08 -9.14
C ARG A 6 15.95 -1.78 -8.55
N LYS A 7 15.51 -2.56 -7.56
CA LYS A 7 14.59 -2.07 -6.53
C LYS A 7 15.36 -0.92 -5.89
N ARG A 8 15.28 0.28 -6.49
CA ARG A 8 15.77 1.49 -5.84
C ARG A 8 14.88 1.62 -4.63
N GLU A 9 15.49 1.61 -3.45
CA GLU A 9 14.89 2.02 -2.20
C GLU A 9 13.99 3.23 -2.47
N MET A 10 12.67 3.02 -2.45
CA MET A 10 11.67 4.08 -2.56
C MET A 10 11.31 4.52 -1.14
N ILE A 11 12.34 4.94 -0.39
CA ILE A 11 12.11 5.63 0.87
C ILE A 11 11.40 6.95 0.52
N LEU A 12 10.12 7.02 0.88
CA LEU A 12 9.32 8.21 0.88
C LEU A 12 9.93 9.14 1.93
N ASN A 13 10.46 10.27 1.47
CA ASN A 13 10.96 11.34 2.33
C ASN A 13 9.78 12.11 2.97
N LEU A 14 8.93 11.40 3.70
CA LEU A 14 7.78 11.95 4.40
C LEU A 14 8.23 12.70 5.65
N THR A 15 7.63 13.86 5.88
CA THR A 15 7.74 14.55 7.17
C THR A 15 6.95 13.81 8.25
N GLU A 16 7.22 14.09 9.53
CA GLU A 16 6.44 13.54 10.64
C GLU A 16 4.93 13.80 10.47
N GLN A 17 4.57 15.03 10.09
CA GLN A 17 3.17 15.41 9.84
C GLN A 17 2.51 14.59 8.72
N GLN A 18 3.28 14.18 7.70
CA GLN A 18 2.77 13.36 6.60
C GLN A 18 2.63 11.89 7.00
N ARG A 19 3.43 11.41 7.96
CA ARG A 19 3.34 10.07 8.54
C ARG A 19 2.21 9.94 9.56
N ASP A 20 1.93 11.02 10.29
CA ASP A 20 0.91 11.05 11.36
C ASP A 20 -0.51 10.88 10.83
N TYR A 21 -0.76 11.27 9.58
CA TYR A 21 -2.08 11.15 8.96
C TYR A 21 -1.94 10.59 7.56
N ILE A 22 -2.36 9.34 7.38
CA ILE A 22 -2.34 8.67 6.08
C ILE A 22 -3.75 8.18 5.81
N LYS A 23 -4.36 8.68 4.74
CA LYS A 23 -5.71 8.28 4.34
C LYS A 23 -5.66 7.41 3.10
N ILE A 24 -6.38 6.29 3.13
CA ILE A 24 -6.48 5.32 2.06
C ILE A 24 -7.94 5.21 1.62
N THR A 25 -8.18 5.43 0.34
CA THR A 25 -9.47 5.23 -0.31
C THR A 25 -9.31 4.27 -1.49
N TYR A 26 -10.38 3.64 -1.95
CA TYR A 26 -10.33 2.75 -3.11
C TYR A 26 -11.20 3.29 -4.23
N ASN A 27 -10.64 3.35 -5.44
CA ASN A 27 -11.32 3.98 -6.56
C ASN A 27 -10.95 3.31 -7.88
N TYR A 28 -11.96 3.02 -8.71
CA TYR A 28 -11.88 2.43 -10.06
C TYR A 28 -11.06 1.13 -10.24
N ASN A 29 -10.33 0.64 -9.23
CA ASN A 29 -9.45 -0.56 -9.16
C ASN A 29 -8.11 -0.31 -8.44
N ARG A 30 -7.92 0.81 -7.74
CA ARG A 30 -6.66 1.14 -7.08
C ARG A 30 -6.87 1.78 -5.72
N TYR A 31 -5.91 1.59 -4.84
CA TYR A 31 -5.79 2.32 -3.58
C TYR A 31 -5.19 3.70 -3.86
N GLU A 32 -5.91 4.74 -3.49
CA GLU A 32 -5.44 6.12 -3.46
C GLU A 32 -5.00 6.44 -2.03
N VAL A 33 -3.72 6.77 -1.86
CA VAL A 33 -3.09 7.01 -0.56
C VAL A 33 -2.61 8.44 -0.49
N ASN A 34 -3.04 9.15 0.55
CA ASN A 34 -2.68 10.54 0.80
C ASN A 34 -1.92 10.65 2.12
N PHE A 35 -0.67 11.10 2.06
CA PHE A 35 0.20 11.31 3.21
C PHE A 35 0.15 12.77 3.66
N GLY A 36 -0.36 13.02 4.87
CA GLY A 36 -0.59 14.33 5.45
C GLY A 36 -2.00 14.87 5.21
N GLU A 37 -2.51 15.66 6.15
CA GLU A 37 -3.82 16.32 6.03
C GLU A 37 -3.74 17.62 5.20
N LYS A 38 -2.63 18.35 5.34
CA LYS A 38 -2.35 19.61 4.63
C LYS A 38 -1.27 19.36 3.60
N ASP A 39 -1.54 19.74 2.35
CA ASP A 39 -0.68 19.49 1.19
C ASP A 39 -0.23 18.02 1.06
N PRO A 40 -1.20 17.10 0.88
CA PRO A 40 -0.92 15.68 0.88
C PRO A 40 0.01 15.28 -0.27
N ILE A 41 0.92 14.35 0.02
CA ILE A 41 1.59 13.59 -1.04
C ILE A 41 0.65 12.48 -1.46
N HIS A 42 0.34 12.40 -2.75
CA HIS A 42 -0.54 11.39 -3.32
C HIS A 42 0.24 10.22 -3.91
N ARG A 43 -0.22 8.99 -3.66
CA ARG A 43 0.28 7.75 -4.25
C ARG A 43 -0.87 6.83 -4.63
N GLU A 44 -0.64 6.01 -5.64
CA GLU A 44 -1.59 5.02 -6.11
C GLU A 44 -0.96 3.63 -6.07
N TYR A 45 -1.72 2.65 -5.60
CA TYR A 45 -1.33 1.23 -5.59
C TYR A 45 -2.39 0.39 -6.27
N TYR A 46 -1.97 -0.53 -7.14
CA TYR A 46 -2.87 -1.41 -7.90
C TYR A 46 -3.10 -2.76 -7.22
N SER A 47 -2.47 -3.00 -6.06
CA SER A 47 -2.70 -4.17 -5.23
C SER A 47 -2.40 -3.87 -3.76
N ALA A 48 -3.06 -4.60 -2.86
CA ALA A 48 -2.77 -4.56 -1.43
C ALA A 48 -1.32 -4.94 -1.12
N LEU A 49 -0.74 -5.87 -1.89
CA LEU A 49 0.64 -6.31 -1.71
C LEU A 49 1.66 -5.21 -2.02
N ASP A 50 1.44 -4.43 -3.08
CA ASP A 50 2.31 -3.29 -3.41
C ASP A 50 2.28 -2.23 -2.29
N LEU A 51 1.08 -1.95 -1.78
CA LEU A 51 0.86 -1.02 -0.66
C LEU A 51 1.61 -1.49 0.59
N ILE A 52 1.42 -2.74 1.01
CA ILE A 52 2.07 -3.31 2.21
C ILE A 52 3.59 -3.29 2.09
N ASN A 53 4.11 -3.68 0.93
CA ASN A 53 5.56 -3.72 0.71
C ASN A 53 6.18 -2.32 0.81
N GLU A 54 5.57 -1.30 0.19
CA GLU A 54 6.09 0.06 0.28
C GLU A 54 5.92 0.64 1.69
N PHE A 55 4.80 0.34 2.38
CA PHE A 55 4.58 0.76 3.76
C PHE A 55 5.62 0.16 4.70
N ALA A 56 5.93 -1.12 4.56
CA ALA A 56 6.96 -1.80 5.35
C ALA A 56 8.36 -1.24 5.08
N GLU A 57 8.70 -0.96 3.81
CA GLU A 57 9.97 -0.33 3.43
C GLU A 57 10.11 1.10 3.99
N ASN A 58 8.99 1.75 4.33
CA ASN A 58 8.93 3.13 4.83
C ASN A 58 8.64 3.25 6.33
N GLU A 59 8.53 2.11 7.03
CA GLU A 59 8.19 2.06 8.46
C GLU A 59 6.86 2.77 8.76
N ILE A 60 5.88 2.61 7.87
CA ILE A 60 4.52 3.11 8.06
C ILE A 60 3.70 2.03 8.76
N GLU A 61 3.34 2.28 10.01
CA GLU A 61 2.64 1.29 10.85
C GLU A 61 1.12 1.44 10.84
N LYS A 62 0.61 2.63 10.48
CA LYS A 62 -0.82 2.98 10.62
C LYS A 62 -1.29 3.82 9.45
N ALA A 63 -2.52 3.57 9.03
CA ALA A 63 -3.26 4.38 8.09
C ALA A 63 -4.76 4.25 8.35
N ASP A 64 -5.50 5.27 7.92
CA ASP A 64 -6.94 5.37 8.00
C ASP A 64 -7.55 4.93 6.67
N PHE A 65 -8.20 3.76 6.67
CA PHE A 65 -8.93 3.26 5.50
C PHE A 65 -10.38 3.72 5.58
N ASP A 66 -10.95 4.14 4.44
CA ASP A 66 -12.41 4.16 4.35
C ASP A 66 -13.00 2.73 4.25
N ASP A 67 -14.32 2.63 4.42
CA ASP A 67 -15.01 1.34 4.48
C ASP A 67 -14.77 0.50 3.21
N GLU A 68 -14.74 1.13 2.03
CA GLU A 68 -14.55 0.45 0.76
C GLU A 68 -13.11 -0.04 0.59
N ALA A 69 -12.12 0.80 0.90
CA ALA A 69 -10.72 0.43 0.85
C ALA A 69 -10.38 -0.67 1.85
N HIS A 70 -10.93 -0.59 3.06
CA HIS A 70 -10.73 -1.63 4.06
C HIS A 70 -11.31 -2.97 3.60
N HIS A 71 -12.52 -2.95 3.02
CA HIS A 71 -13.14 -4.15 2.46
C HIS A 71 -12.28 -4.77 1.35
N MET A 72 -11.87 -3.96 0.37
CA MET A 72 -11.06 -4.43 -0.77
C MET A 72 -9.69 -4.96 -0.33
N TYR A 73 -9.06 -4.31 0.65
CA TYR A 73 -7.80 -4.75 1.23
C TYR A 73 -7.89 -6.16 1.82
N ILE A 74 -8.96 -6.43 2.60
CA ILE A 74 -9.20 -7.76 3.17
C ILE A 74 -9.44 -8.80 2.08
N VAL A 75 -10.33 -8.51 1.12
CA VAL A 75 -10.67 -9.43 0.02
C VAL A 75 -9.43 -9.83 -0.80
N GLU A 76 -8.57 -8.86 -1.11
CA GLU A 76 -7.31 -9.15 -1.82
C GLU A 76 -6.38 -10.03 -0.99
N LEU A 77 -6.23 -9.75 0.31
CA LEU A 77 -5.39 -10.56 1.20
C LEU A 77 -5.89 -11.99 1.36
N GLU A 78 -7.19 -12.19 1.53
CA GLU A 78 -7.80 -13.53 1.59
C GLU A 78 -7.58 -14.27 0.27
N SER A 79 -7.77 -13.60 -0.86
CA SER A 79 -7.49 -14.16 -2.19
C SER A 79 -6.03 -14.59 -2.33
N PHE A 80 -5.07 -13.80 -1.81
CA PHE A 80 -3.66 -14.19 -1.82
C PHE A 80 -3.38 -15.42 -0.94
N ALA A 81 -3.99 -15.49 0.24
CA ALA A 81 -3.83 -16.61 1.17
C ALA A 81 -4.37 -17.92 0.58
N GLU A 82 -5.59 -17.91 0.02
CA GLU A 82 -6.20 -19.08 -0.61
C GLU A 82 -5.37 -19.58 -1.80
N ASN A 83 -4.84 -18.66 -2.62
CA ASN A 83 -3.96 -19.03 -3.71
C ASN A 83 -2.66 -19.68 -3.20
N MET A 84 -2.04 -19.18 -2.13
CA MET A 84 -0.84 -19.81 -1.55
C MET A 84 -1.11 -21.21 -0.98
N GLU A 85 -2.29 -21.48 -0.43
CA GLU A 85 -2.66 -22.82 0.03
C GLU A 85 -2.85 -23.79 -1.15
N HIS A 86 -3.47 -23.34 -2.23
CA HIS A 86 -3.69 -24.13 -3.44
C HIS A 86 -2.40 -24.50 -4.20
N PHE A 87 -1.34 -23.68 -4.12
CA PHE A 87 -0.06 -23.96 -4.77
C PHE A 87 0.90 -24.85 -3.94
N ASN A 88 0.58 -25.11 -2.67
CA ASN A 88 1.39 -25.97 -1.79
C ASN A 88 0.85 -27.40 -1.66
N CYS A 89 -0.11 -27.79 -2.51
CA CYS A 89 -0.69 -29.13 -2.59
C CYS A 89 -0.10 -29.97 -3.73
#